data_AF-A0A8J8PMV5-F1
#
_entry.id   AF-A0A8J8PMV5-F1
#
_cell.length_a   1.000
_cell.length_b   1.000
_cell.length_c   1.000
_cell.angle_alpha   90.00
_cell.angle_beta   90.00
_cell.angle_gamma   90.00
#
_symmetry.space_group_name_H-M   'P 1'
#
loop_
_entity.id
_entity.type
_entity.pdbx_description
1 polymer ?
#
loop_
_entity_poly.entity_id
_entity_poly.type
_entity_poly.pdbx_seq_one_letter_code
_entity_poly.pdbx_strand_id
1 'polypeptide(L)'
;MEIIITFIIVSLVILLQLVVVPAIILKRAKKFSQFYKYPVYLLNSDEINAFSIFSIWGKFIVVTKELIDREDEKHINAALAHEVGHLESNHHLKMLGIIVLIVILFTFFIIRYPLLILPFIMVVFISQRYLLRRFELNADNFATKIINKDLLIDLIMKYNDKTSTFLSTHPNIQVRLKNINRIK
;
A
#
# COMPACT_ATOMS: atom_id res chain seq x y z
N MET A 1 14.92 28.73 -12.66
CA MET A 1 15.09 28.33 -11.24
C MET A 1 13.95 27.42 -10.76
N GLU A 2 12.68 27.81 -10.95
CA GLU A 2 11.49 27.04 -10.52
C GLU A 2 11.44 25.59 -11.05
N ILE A 3 11.72 25.41 -12.35
CA ILE A 3 11.72 24.09 -13.00
C ILE A 3 12.83 23.18 -12.43
N ILE A 4 14.00 23.74 -12.17
CA ILE A 4 15.16 23.01 -11.62
C ILE A 4 14.83 22.52 -10.21
N ILE A 5 14.25 23.38 -9.36
CA ILE A 5 13.82 23.02 -8.01
C ILE A 5 12.79 21.89 -8.05
N THR A 6 11.76 22.04 -8.89
CA THR A 6 10.70 21.01 -9.05
C THR A 6 11.29 19.67 -9.48
N PHE A 7 12.20 19.70 -10.47
CA PHE A 7 12.87 18.51 -10.98
C PHE A 7 13.70 17.80 -9.90
N ILE A 8 14.46 18.57 -9.10
CA ILE A 8 15.26 18.02 -7.99
C ILE A 8 14.34 17.35 -6.95
N ILE A 9 13.24 18.00 -6.55
CA ILE A 9 12.32 17.44 -5.55
C ILE A 9 11.67 16.15 -6.08
N VAL A 10 11.17 16.15 -7.32
CA VAL A 10 10.59 14.95 -7.94
C VAL A 10 11.60 13.82 -8.01
N SER A 11 12.84 14.12 -8.43
CA SER A 11 13.91 13.12 -8.51
C SER A 11 14.23 12.53 -7.14
N LEU A 12 14.28 13.36 -6.09
CA LEU A 12 14.50 12.92 -4.71
C LEU A 12 13.35 12.03 -4.21
N VAL A 13 12.10 12.40 -4.50
CA VAL A 13 10.92 11.60 -4.11
C VAL A 13 10.95 10.23 -4.78
N ILE A 14 11.25 10.18 -6.08
CA ILE A 14 11.36 8.92 -6.83
C ILE A 14 12.51 8.06 -6.27
N LEU A 15 13.68 8.65 -6.03
CA LEU A 15 14.82 7.96 -5.44
C LEU A 15 14.49 7.39 -4.06
N LEU A 16 13.85 8.19 -3.21
CA LEU A 16 13.48 7.78 -1.86
C LEU A 16 12.52 6.58 -1.91
N GLN A 17 11.48 6.66 -2.72
CA GLN A 17 10.42 5.63 -2.81
C GLN A 17 10.88 4.35 -3.50
N LEU A 18 11.64 4.45 -4.60
CA LEU A 18 11.99 3.27 -5.40
C LEU A 18 13.30 2.61 -5.00
N VAL A 19 14.19 3.33 -4.30
CA VAL A 19 15.55 2.86 -3.99
C VAL A 19 15.79 2.85 -2.50
N VAL A 20 15.69 4.00 -1.83
CA VAL A 20 16.14 4.13 -0.43
C VAL A 20 15.27 3.32 0.53
N VAL A 21 13.94 3.51 0.49
CA VAL A 21 13.01 2.79 1.39
C VAL A 21 13.08 1.27 1.17
N PRO A 22 12.98 0.75 -0.07
CA PRO A 22 13.14 -0.68 -0.31
C PRO A 22 14.50 -1.23 0.13
N ALA A 23 15.59 -0.50 -0.10
CA ALA A 23 16.93 -0.94 0.33
C ALA A 23 17.04 -1.06 1.85
N ILE A 24 16.49 -0.10 2.60
CA ILE A 24 16.50 -0.14 4.08
C ILE A 24 15.70 -1.35 4.58
N ILE A 25 14.53 -1.61 4.00
CA ILE A 25 13.67 -2.72 4.42
C ILE A 25 14.31 -4.06 4.06
N LEU A 26 14.75 -4.24 2.82
CA LEU A 26 15.36 -5.50 2.35
C LEU A 26 16.70 -5.80 3.03
N LYS A 27 17.44 -4.78 3.51
CA LYS A 27 18.65 -5.00 4.33
C LYS A 27 18.34 -5.60 5.70
N ARG A 28 17.15 -5.32 6.25
CA ARG A 28 16.70 -5.81 7.57
C ARG A 28 15.88 -7.09 7.48
N ALA A 29 15.31 -7.38 6.32
CA ALA A 29 14.49 -8.55 6.10
C ALA A 29 15.31 -9.72 5.52
N LYS A 30 14.94 -10.95 5.86
CA LYS A 30 15.58 -12.16 5.35
C LYS A 30 14.65 -12.83 4.34
N LYS A 31 15.17 -13.31 3.21
CA LYS A 31 14.35 -14.08 2.27
C LYS A 31 13.80 -15.31 2.99
N PHE A 32 12.47 -15.47 2.95
CA PHE A 32 11.74 -16.48 3.71
C PHE A 32 11.15 -17.54 2.79
N SER A 33 10.40 -17.12 1.78
CA SER A 33 9.73 -18.02 0.86
C SER A 33 9.43 -17.33 -0.49
N GLN A 34 8.58 -17.94 -1.29
CA GLN A 34 7.99 -17.35 -2.49
C GLN A 34 6.49 -17.63 -2.46
N PHE A 35 5.69 -16.62 -2.79
CA PHE A 35 4.25 -16.75 -2.91
C PHE A 35 3.81 -16.17 -4.25
N TYR A 36 2.98 -16.91 -4.98
CA TYR A 36 2.69 -16.63 -6.38
C TYR A 36 4.02 -16.57 -7.18
N LYS A 37 4.33 -15.45 -7.82
CA LYS A 37 5.63 -15.21 -8.50
C LYS A 37 6.54 -14.23 -7.74
N TYR A 38 6.19 -13.86 -6.51
CA TYR A 38 6.89 -12.82 -5.75
C TYR A 38 7.69 -13.40 -4.58
N PRO A 39 8.94 -12.98 -4.39
CA PRO A 39 9.73 -13.39 -3.22
C PRO A 39 9.13 -12.75 -1.95
N VAL A 40 9.06 -13.57 -0.91
CA VAL A 40 8.56 -13.18 0.41
C VAL A 40 9.75 -13.05 1.37
N TYR A 41 9.82 -11.94 2.08
CA TYR A 41 10.86 -11.63 3.05
C TYR A 41 10.26 -11.55 4.47
N LEU A 42 10.96 -12.12 5.44
CA LEU A 42 10.61 -12.06 6.85
C LEU A 42 11.32 -10.87 7.51
N LEU A 43 10.53 -9.98 8.11
CA LEU A 43 11.00 -8.87 8.92
C LEU A 43 10.84 -9.21 10.40
N ASN A 44 11.92 -9.07 11.18
CA ASN A 44 11.85 -9.23 12.63
C ASN A 44 11.20 -7.99 13.27
N SER A 45 9.89 -8.06 13.50
CA SER A 45 9.05 -6.99 14.07
C SER A 45 7.92 -7.64 14.87
N ASP A 46 7.57 -7.01 15.99
CA ASP A 46 6.50 -7.44 16.89
C ASP A 46 5.10 -6.99 16.41
N GLU A 47 5.03 -6.27 15.28
CA GLU A 47 3.76 -5.91 14.64
C GLU A 47 3.21 -7.08 13.83
N ILE A 48 1.90 -7.29 13.85
CA ILE A 48 1.24 -8.29 13.01
C ILE A 48 0.92 -7.64 11.66
N ASN A 49 1.74 -7.90 10.64
CA ASN A 49 1.60 -7.20 9.36
C ASN A 49 2.17 -7.99 8.17
N ALA A 50 1.62 -7.72 7.00
CA ALA A 50 2.20 -8.06 5.71
C ALA A 50 2.03 -6.87 4.78
N PHE A 51 3.03 -6.57 3.96
CA PHE A 51 2.97 -5.48 3.01
C PHE A 51 3.83 -5.74 1.78
N SER A 52 3.37 -5.21 0.66
CA SER A 52 4.05 -5.27 -0.63
C SER A 52 4.96 -4.06 -0.84
N ILE A 53 6.07 -4.28 -1.54
CA ILE A 53 7.04 -3.23 -1.90
C ILE A 53 7.29 -3.30 -3.41
N PHE A 54 7.31 -2.13 -4.04
CA PHE A 54 7.80 -1.95 -5.40
C PHE A 54 9.12 -1.18 -5.39
N SER A 55 10.11 -1.66 -6.14
CA SER A 55 11.44 -1.06 -6.23
C SER A 55 12.05 -1.25 -7.62
N ILE A 56 13.16 -0.55 -7.90
CA ILE A 56 13.96 -0.77 -9.11
C ILE A 56 14.47 -2.21 -9.25
N TRP A 57 14.64 -2.94 -8.14
CA TRP A 57 15.09 -4.33 -8.14
C TRP A 57 13.96 -5.35 -8.32
N GLY A 58 12.71 -4.91 -8.37
CA GLY A 58 11.55 -5.77 -8.55
C GLY A 58 10.42 -5.53 -7.55
N LYS A 59 9.58 -6.54 -7.42
CA LYS A 59 8.39 -6.57 -6.56
C LYS A 59 8.59 -7.60 -5.46
N PHE A 60 8.30 -7.21 -4.23
CA PHE A 60 8.57 -8.00 -3.04
C PHE A 60 7.36 -7.99 -2.12
N ILE A 61 7.19 -9.06 -1.35
CA ILE A 61 6.26 -9.09 -0.22
C ILE A 61 7.09 -9.20 1.05
N VAL A 62 6.75 -8.43 2.07
CA VAL A 62 7.35 -8.49 3.39
C VAL A 62 6.28 -8.94 4.37
N VAL A 63 6.63 -9.92 5.20
CA VAL A 63 5.79 -10.42 6.28
C VAL A 63 6.55 -10.27 7.59
N THR A 64 5.86 -9.90 8.66
CA THR A 64 6.49 -9.81 9.98
C THR A 64 6.56 -11.17 10.66
N LYS A 65 7.53 -11.33 11.55
CA LYS A 65 7.65 -12.52 12.39
C LYS A 65 6.38 -12.76 13.20
N GLU A 66 5.80 -11.71 13.76
CA GLU A 66 4.59 -11.86 14.59
C GLU A 66 3.37 -12.38 13.80
N LEU A 67 3.23 -12.05 12.51
CA LEU A 67 2.15 -12.63 11.69
C LEU A 67 2.38 -14.13 11.47
N ILE A 68 3.62 -14.55 11.21
CA ILE A 68 3.96 -15.96 11.01
C ILE A 68 3.76 -16.79 12.29
N ASP A 69 4.12 -16.24 13.44
CA ASP A 69 4.07 -16.96 14.71
C ASP A 69 2.63 -17.11 15.26
N ARG A 70 1.71 -16.21 14.88
CA ARG A 70 0.33 -16.19 15.41
C ARG A 70 -0.73 -16.78 14.51
N GLU A 71 -0.46 -16.91 13.22
CA GLU A 71 -1.44 -17.37 12.23
C GLU A 71 -1.06 -18.73 11.64
N ASP A 72 -2.08 -19.46 11.19
CA ASP A 72 -1.85 -20.67 10.41
C ASP A 72 -1.46 -20.34 8.95
N GLU A 73 -0.98 -21.35 8.24
CA GLU A 73 -0.56 -21.19 6.85
C GLU A 73 -1.67 -20.64 5.94
N LYS A 74 -2.94 -20.97 6.23
CA LYS A 74 -4.09 -20.53 5.43
C LYS A 74 -4.34 -19.03 5.57
N HIS A 75 -4.28 -18.51 6.80
CA HIS A 75 -4.43 -17.09 7.09
C HIS A 75 -3.22 -16.30 6.59
N ILE A 76 -2.00 -16.84 6.75
CA ILE A 76 -0.80 -16.24 6.14
C ILE A 76 -0.97 -16.13 4.62
N ASN A 77 -1.40 -17.20 3.95
CA ASN A 77 -1.64 -17.19 2.51
C ASN A 77 -2.74 -16.21 2.10
N ALA A 78 -3.76 -15.98 2.94
CA ALA A 78 -4.79 -14.97 2.69
C ALA A 78 -4.22 -13.54 2.74
N ALA A 79 -3.37 -13.23 3.73
CA ALA A 79 -2.67 -11.95 3.81
C ALA A 79 -1.72 -11.75 2.61
N LEU A 80 -0.95 -12.79 2.25
CA LEU A 80 -0.07 -12.74 1.09
C LEU A 80 -0.86 -12.55 -0.23
N ALA A 81 -2.02 -13.21 -0.38
CA ALA A 81 -2.88 -13.04 -1.56
C ALA A 81 -3.40 -11.59 -1.72
N HIS A 82 -3.72 -10.93 -0.60
CA HIS A 82 -4.05 -9.50 -0.59
C HIS A 82 -2.87 -8.64 -1.08
N GLU A 83 -1.66 -8.90 -0.60
CA GLU A 83 -0.44 -8.19 -1.04
C GLU A 83 -0.09 -8.45 -2.52
N VAL A 84 -0.32 -9.67 -3.03
CA VAL A 84 -0.22 -9.95 -4.46
C VAL A 84 -1.21 -9.08 -5.25
N GLY A 85 -2.42 -8.87 -4.73
CA GLY A 85 -3.40 -7.96 -5.31
C GLY A 85 -2.88 -6.54 -5.49
N HIS A 86 -2.15 -6.00 -4.51
CA HIS A 86 -1.49 -4.70 -4.64
C HIS A 86 -0.40 -4.68 -5.73
N LEU A 87 0.36 -5.77 -5.85
CA LEU A 87 1.45 -5.90 -6.81
C LEU A 87 0.94 -6.08 -8.25
N GLU A 88 -0.06 -6.92 -8.49
CA GLU A 88 -0.62 -7.17 -9.83
C GLU A 88 -1.41 -5.97 -10.34
N SER A 89 -2.13 -5.28 -9.45
CA SER A 89 -2.86 -4.06 -9.79
C SER A 89 -1.98 -2.81 -9.84
N ASN A 90 -0.66 -2.95 -9.68
CA ASN A 90 0.34 -1.87 -9.73
C ASN A 90 -0.01 -0.67 -8.83
N HIS A 91 -0.58 -0.91 -7.64
CA HIS A 91 -1.03 0.17 -6.75
C HIS A 91 0.12 1.09 -6.32
N HIS A 92 1.32 0.54 -6.09
CA HIS A 92 2.53 1.31 -5.77
C HIS A 92 2.93 2.29 -6.88
N LEU A 93 2.95 1.85 -8.13
CA LEU A 93 3.28 2.69 -9.29
C LEU A 93 2.22 3.76 -9.54
N LYS A 94 0.94 3.41 -9.41
CA LYS A 94 -0.16 4.37 -9.52
C LYS A 94 -0.04 5.45 -8.44
N MET A 95 0.21 5.05 -7.19
CA MET A 95 0.41 5.99 -6.08
C MET A 95 1.64 6.86 -6.30
N LEU A 96 2.77 6.30 -6.77
CA LEU A 96 3.96 7.08 -7.09
C LEU A 96 3.67 8.16 -8.16
N GLY A 97 2.97 7.80 -9.23
CA GLY A 97 2.56 8.75 -10.27
C GLY A 97 1.69 9.88 -9.72
N ILE A 98 0.74 9.55 -8.83
CA ILE A 98 -0.09 10.55 -8.14
C ILE A 98 0.75 11.45 -7.24
N ILE A 99 1.69 10.90 -6.47
CA ILE A 99 2.60 11.68 -5.61
C ILE A 99 3.46 12.63 -6.45
N VAL A 100 4.04 12.15 -7.56
CA VAL A 100 4.83 12.99 -8.47
C VAL A 100 3.98 14.13 -9.03
N LEU A 101 2.75 13.84 -9.46
CA LEU A 101 1.82 14.87 -9.94
C LEU A 101 1.49 15.89 -8.84
N ILE A 102 1.21 15.42 -7.62
CA ILE A 102 0.92 16.29 -6.47
C ILE A 102 2.11 17.19 -6.17
N VAL A 103 3.35 16.67 -6.18
CA VAL A 103 4.56 17.46 -5.94
C VAL A 103 4.73 18.54 -6.99
N ILE A 104 4.56 18.21 -8.28
CA ILE A 104 4.65 19.18 -9.38
C ILE A 104 3.60 20.30 -9.20
N LEU A 105 2.35 19.91 -8.95
CA LEU A 105 1.26 20.87 -8.73
C LEU A 105 1.51 21.71 -7.48
N PHE A 106 1.95 21.09 -6.38
CA PHE A 106 2.27 21.78 -5.14
C PHE A 106 3.36 22.84 -5.35
N THR A 107 4.45 22.48 -6.04
CA THR A 107 5.52 23.44 -6.36
C THR A 107 5.03 24.55 -7.28
N PHE A 108 4.13 24.26 -8.22
CA PHE A 108 3.50 25.29 -9.04
C PHE A 108 2.62 26.25 -8.21
N PHE A 109 1.74 25.72 -7.35
CA PHE A 109 0.84 26.51 -6.52
C PHE A 109 1.58 27.37 -5.49
N ILE A 110 2.62 26.84 -4.82
CA ILE A 110 3.37 27.62 -3.83
C ILE A 110 4.11 28.80 -4.44
N ILE A 111 4.59 28.66 -5.68
CA ILE A 111 5.34 29.71 -6.38
C ILE A 111 4.39 30.75 -6.99
N ARG A 112 3.29 30.31 -7.62
CA ARG A 112 2.43 31.20 -8.42
C ARG A 112 1.17 31.68 -7.70
N TYR A 113 0.63 30.86 -6.80
CA TYR A 113 -0.68 31.08 -6.17
C TYR A 113 -0.68 30.62 -4.70
N PRO A 114 0.15 31.21 -3.83
CA PRO A 114 0.35 30.70 -2.46
C PRO A 114 -0.95 30.66 -1.63
N LEU A 115 -1.90 31.56 -1.90
CA LEU A 115 -3.22 31.58 -1.24
C LEU A 115 -4.06 30.33 -1.53
N LEU A 116 -3.78 29.59 -2.61
CA LEU A 116 -4.49 28.36 -2.99
C LEU A 116 -3.88 27.08 -2.40
N ILE A 117 -2.78 27.16 -1.64
CA ILE A 117 -2.13 25.97 -1.07
C ILE A 117 -3.07 25.22 -0.11
N LEU A 118 -3.72 25.93 0.81
CA LEU A 118 -4.57 25.30 1.81
C LEU A 118 -5.75 24.51 1.19
N PRO A 119 -6.56 25.08 0.28
CA PRO A 119 -7.60 24.31 -0.39
C PRO A 119 -7.03 23.18 -1.27
N PHE A 120 -5.87 23.38 -1.90
CA PHE A 120 -5.21 22.33 -2.66
C PHE A 120 -4.85 21.11 -1.79
N ILE A 121 -4.24 21.34 -0.61
CA ILE A 121 -3.90 20.26 0.33
C ILE A 121 -5.15 19.50 0.77
N MET A 122 -6.26 20.20 1.06
CA MET A 122 -7.52 19.56 1.42
C MET A 122 -8.05 18.64 0.30
N VAL A 123 -8.06 19.12 -0.94
CA VAL A 123 -8.49 18.33 -2.10
C VAL A 123 -7.60 17.11 -2.31
N VAL A 124 -6.27 17.28 -2.20
CA VAL A 124 -5.31 16.20 -2.30
C VAL A 124 -5.56 15.14 -1.22
N PHE A 125 -5.77 15.56 0.03
CA PHE A 125 -6.02 14.65 1.15
C PHE A 125 -7.29 13.81 0.94
N ILE A 126 -8.40 14.46 0.55
CA ILE A 126 -9.67 13.77 0.26
C ILE A 126 -9.49 12.79 -0.91
N SER A 127 -8.82 13.23 -1.99
CA SER A 127 -8.61 12.42 -3.20
C SER A 127 -7.72 11.21 -2.91
N GLN A 128 -6.62 11.39 -2.19
CA GLN A 128 -5.70 10.32 -1.82
C GLN A 128 -6.41 9.25 -1.00
N ARG A 129 -7.24 9.65 -0.03
CA ARG A 129 -8.03 8.71 0.80
C ARG A 129 -9.02 7.92 -0.04
N TYR A 130 -9.72 8.57 -0.97
CA TYR A 130 -10.62 7.88 -1.88
C TYR A 130 -9.88 6.84 -2.73
N LEU A 131 -8.72 7.18 -3.26
CA LEU A 131 -7.91 6.29 -4.09
C LEU A 131 -7.34 5.11 -3.30
N LEU A 132 -6.78 5.34 -2.11
CA LEU A 132 -6.27 4.29 -1.22
C LEU A 132 -7.35 3.25 -0.93
N ARG A 133 -8.57 3.69 -0.62
CA ARG A 133 -9.70 2.79 -0.38
C ARG A 133 -10.07 1.95 -1.60
N ARG A 134 -9.98 2.52 -2.81
CA ARG A 134 -10.21 1.78 -4.05
C ARG A 134 -9.13 0.73 -4.30
N PHE A 135 -7.89 1.01 -3.94
CA PHE A 135 -6.79 0.05 -4.02
C PHE A 135 -7.01 -1.15 -3.10
N GLU A 136 -7.41 -0.90 -1.86
CA GLU A 136 -7.75 -1.97 -0.90
C GLU A 136 -8.87 -2.87 -1.42
N LEU A 137 -9.97 -2.30 -1.92
CA LEU A 137 -11.08 -3.09 -2.49
C LEU A 137 -10.67 -3.88 -3.73
N ASN A 138 -9.78 -3.32 -4.56
CA ASN A 138 -9.24 -4.02 -5.70
C ASN A 138 -8.33 -5.19 -5.27
N ALA A 139 -7.48 -4.98 -4.27
CA ALA A 139 -6.62 -6.01 -3.71
C ALA A 139 -7.44 -7.15 -3.07
N ASP A 140 -8.50 -6.82 -2.33
CA ASP A 140 -9.47 -7.80 -1.82
C ASP A 140 -10.10 -8.62 -2.95
N ASN A 141 -10.60 -7.96 -4.00
CA ASN A 141 -11.19 -8.64 -5.16
C ASN A 141 -10.20 -9.56 -5.90
N PHE A 142 -8.92 -9.21 -5.87
CA PHE A 142 -7.88 -10.03 -6.47
C PHE A 142 -7.58 -11.24 -5.58
N ALA A 143 -7.45 -11.04 -4.27
CA ALA A 143 -7.18 -12.09 -3.31
C ALA A 143 -8.26 -13.18 -3.33
N THR A 144 -9.54 -12.82 -3.45
CA THR A 144 -10.67 -13.78 -3.53
C THR A 144 -10.62 -14.68 -4.78
N LYS A 145 -9.81 -14.34 -5.79
CA LYS A 145 -9.60 -15.21 -6.97
C LYS A 145 -8.53 -16.27 -6.73
N ILE A 146 -7.70 -16.10 -5.71
CA ILE A 146 -6.56 -16.98 -5.39
C ILE A 146 -6.88 -17.84 -4.16
N ILE A 147 -7.51 -17.25 -3.15
CA ILE A 147 -7.78 -17.88 -1.85
C ILE A 147 -9.28 -17.94 -1.58
N ASN A 148 -9.70 -18.82 -0.67
CA ASN A 148 -11.07 -18.85 -0.18
C ASN A 148 -11.41 -17.50 0.49
N LYS A 149 -12.49 -16.86 0.02
CA LYS A 149 -13.00 -15.58 0.55
C LYS A 149 -13.24 -15.59 2.06
N ASP A 150 -13.64 -16.72 2.63
CA ASP A 150 -13.94 -16.83 4.05
C ASP A 150 -12.68 -16.66 4.91
N LEU A 151 -11.53 -17.14 4.44
CA LEU A 151 -10.23 -16.94 5.09
C LEU A 151 -9.81 -15.47 5.08
N LEU A 152 -10.06 -14.78 3.96
CA LEU A 152 -9.78 -13.34 3.85
C LEU A 152 -10.70 -12.53 4.77
N ILE A 153 -11.98 -12.89 4.82
CA ILE A 153 -12.96 -12.26 5.73
C ILE A 153 -12.53 -12.45 7.18
N ASP A 154 -12.15 -13.67 7.58
CA ASP A 154 -11.73 -13.96 8.95
C ASP A 154 -10.50 -13.14 9.35
N LEU A 155 -9.48 -13.09 8.49
CA LEU A 155 -8.28 -12.28 8.70
C LEU A 155 -8.60 -10.78 8.82
N ILE A 156 -9.46 -10.24 7.96
CA ILE A 156 -9.91 -8.84 8.02
C ILE A 156 -10.67 -8.58 9.33
N MET A 157 -11.54 -9.48 9.76
CA MET A 157 -12.28 -9.31 11.02
C MET A 157 -11.38 -9.38 12.26
N LYS A 158 -10.31 -10.18 12.19
CA LYS A 158 -9.37 -10.41 13.29
C LYS A 158 -8.43 -9.22 13.50
N TYR A 159 -7.88 -8.65 12.42
CA TYR A 159 -6.80 -7.66 12.50
C TYR A 159 -7.15 -6.26 12.01
N ASN A 160 -8.20 -6.09 11.22
CA ASN A 160 -8.54 -4.76 10.76
C ASN A 160 -9.28 -3.99 11.87
N ASP A 161 -8.98 -2.71 11.98
CA ASP A 161 -9.51 -1.89 13.07
C ASP A 161 -11.01 -1.62 12.83
N LYS A 162 -11.85 -1.98 13.82
CA LYS A 162 -13.32 -1.88 13.71
C LYS A 162 -13.78 -0.42 13.61
N THR A 163 -12.95 0.52 14.05
CA THR A 163 -13.20 1.96 13.98
C THR A 163 -12.41 2.62 12.85
N SER A 164 -12.98 2.69 11.65
CA SER A 164 -12.39 3.50 10.58
C SER A 164 -12.71 4.98 10.80
N THR A 165 -11.86 5.69 11.52
CA THR A 165 -11.98 7.15 11.71
C THR A 165 -11.72 7.90 10.39
N PHE A 166 -12.04 9.21 10.35
CA PHE A 166 -11.70 10.08 9.21
C PHE A 166 -10.22 9.97 8.78
N LEU A 167 -9.33 9.61 9.71
CA LEU A 167 -7.88 9.54 9.53
C LEU A 167 -7.33 8.14 9.19
N SER A 168 -8.15 7.09 9.10
CA SER A 168 -7.65 5.74 8.78
C SER A 168 -7.35 5.58 7.29
N THR A 169 -6.21 4.96 6.97
CA THR A 169 -5.72 4.63 5.63
C THR A 169 -6.47 3.46 5.00
N HIS A 170 -7.06 2.59 5.81
CA HIS A 170 -7.89 1.48 5.34
C HIS A 170 -9.38 1.89 5.26
N PRO A 171 -10.12 1.38 4.27
CA PRO A 171 -11.58 1.52 4.25
C PRO A 171 -12.20 0.84 5.47
N ASN A 172 -13.40 1.30 5.83
CA ASN A 172 -14.21 0.64 6.85
C ASN A 172 -14.35 -0.85 6.54
N ILE A 173 -14.21 -1.70 7.57
CA ILE A 173 -14.36 -3.16 7.46
C ILE A 173 -15.65 -3.53 6.73
N GLN A 174 -16.78 -2.89 7.05
CA GLN A 174 -18.08 -3.18 6.44
C GLN A 174 -18.06 -2.96 4.92
N VAL A 175 -17.30 -1.98 4.44
CA VAL A 175 -17.18 -1.71 3.00
C VAL A 175 -16.37 -2.81 2.31
N ARG A 176 -15.28 -3.28 2.94
CA ARG A 176 -14.49 -4.42 2.46
C ARG A 176 -15.32 -5.70 2.42
N LEU A 177 -15.99 -6.03 3.53
CA LEU A 177 -16.84 -7.21 3.64
C LEU A 177 -18.00 -7.20 2.65
N LYS A 178 -18.70 -6.06 2.51
CA LYS A 178 -19.77 -5.89 1.52
C LYS A 178 -19.26 -6.08 0.09
N ASN A 179 -18.05 -5.63 -0.20
CA ASN A 179 -17.43 -5.79 -1.50
C ASN A 179 -17.06 -7.26 -1.77
N ILE A 180 -16.42 -7.93 -0.82
CA ILE A 180 -16.05 -9.35 -0.92
C ILE A 180 -17.31 -10.23 -1.08
N ASN A 181 -18.35 -10.01 -0.28
CA ASN A 181 -19.58 -10.81 -0.33
C ASN A 181 -20.39 -10.64 -1.62
N ARG A 182 -20.13 -9.59 -2.41
CA ARG A 182 -20.75 -9.39 -3.73
C ARG A 182 -20.09 -10.20 -4.84
N ILE A 183 -18.91 -10.74 -4.58
CA ILE A 183 -18.18 -11.58 -5.53
C ILE A 183 -18.76 -12.98 -5.43
N LYS A 184 -19.26 -13.49 -6.57
CA LYS A 184 -19.78 -14.85 -6.68
C LYS A 184 -18.65 -15.86 -6.67
#